data_AF-A0A8D4VT31-F1
#
_entry.id   AF-A0A8D4VT31-F1
#
_cell.length_a   1.000
_cell.length_b   1.000
_cell.length_c   1.000
_cell.angle_alpha   90.00
_cell.angle_beta   90.00
_cell.angle_gamma   90.00
#
_symmetry.space_group_name_H-M   'P 1'
#
loop_
_entity.id
_entity.type
_entity.pdbx_description
1 polymer ?
#
loop_
_entity_poly.entity_id
_entity_poly.type
_entity_poly.pdbx_seq_one_letter_code
_entity_poly.pdbx_strand_id
1 'polypeptide(L)'
;MATIAFDTLKFAKRLKDAGILPAQAEAEAEALAEVLEVNLKDLVTKEDLGREVELLRRDMREMEQRMVIKLGGLMVVAVGAVATLVKLL
;
A
#
# COMPACT_ATOMS: atom_id res chain seq x y z
N MET A 1 2.24 3.68 12.38
CA MET A 1 2.64 2.25 12.33
C MET A 1 2.19 1.56 13.61
N ALA A 2 1.33 0.56 13.51
CA ALA A 2 1.04 -0.30 14.65
C ALA A 2 2.27 -1.20 14.88
N THR A 3 2.97 -0.99 15.99
CA THR A 3 4.12 -1.82 16.37
C THR A 3 3.59 -3.18 16.83
N ILE A 4 3.94 -4.25 16.12
CA ILE A 4 3.72 -5.61 16.61
C ILE A 4 4.70 -5.82 17.77
N ALA A 5 4.23 -5.63 19.00
CA ALA A 5 5.06 -5.81 20.18
C ALA A 5 5.17 -7.30 20.52
N PHE A 6 6.39 -7.84 20.46
CA PHE A 6 6.70 -9.15 21.02
C PHE A 6 7.17 -8.98 22.47
N ASP A 7 6.41 -9.54 23.41
CA ASP A 7 6.72 -9.47 24.84
C ASP A 7 7.69 -10.59 25.23
N THR A 8 8.99 -10.30 25.08
CA THR A 8 10.11 -11.20 25.38
C THR A 8 10.05 -11.74 26.81
N LEU A 9 9.67 -10.90 27.79
CA LEU A 9 9.58 -11.30 29.20
C LEU A 9 8.46 -12.31 29.43
N LYS A 10 7.27 -12.02 28.90
CA LYS A 10 6.12 -12.92 29.01
C LYS A 10 6.34 -14.24 28.28
N PHE A 11 7.05 -14.21 27.14
CA PHE A 11 7.43 -15.42 26.42
C PHE A 11 8.43 -16.26 27.21
N ALA A 12 9.53 -15.67 27.69
CA ALA A 12 10.51 -16.36 28.54
C ALA A 12 9.87 -16.94 29.81
N LYS A 13 8.93 -16.22 30.44
CA LYS A 13 8.19 -16.72 31.60
C LYS A 13 7.39 -17.98 31.28
N ARG A 14 6.70 -18.01 30.13
CA ARG A 14 5.95 -19.21 29.70
C ARG A 14 6.87 -20.41 29.47
N LEU A 15 8.06 -20.20 28.91
CA LEU A 15 9.04 -21.28 28.73
C LEU A 15 9.54 -21.80 30.09
N LYS A 16 9.82 -20.90 31.04
CA LYS A 16 10.19 -21.28 32.42
C LYS A 16 9.08 -22.07 33.11
N ASP A 17 7.83 -21.63 32.99
CA ASP A 17 6.66 -22.33 33.54
C ASP A 17 6.46 -23.72 32.90
N ALA A 18 6.93 -23.92 31.66
CA ALA A 18 6.94 -25.19 30.94
C ALA A 18 8.15 -26.09 31.29
N GLY A 19 9.03 -25.65 32.19
CA GLY A 19 10.19 -26.43 32.65
C GLY A 19 11.49 -26.18 31.87
N ILE A 20 11.52 -25.20 30.96
CA ILE A 20 12.77 -24.78 30.31
C ILE A 20 13.64 -24.00 31.29
N LEU A 21 14.95 -24.26 31.26
CA LEU A 21 15.91 -23.59 32.15
C LEU A 21 15.88 -22.07 31.94
N PRO A 22 16.03 -21.25 33.00
CA PRO A 22 15.89 -19.80 32.89
C PRO A 22 16.78 -19.15 31.82
N ALA A 23 18.04 -19.57 31.73
CA ALA A 23 18.99 -19.05 30.75
C ALA A 23 18.61 -19.43 29.31
N GLN A 24 18.06 -20.64 29.09
CA GLN A 24 17.61 -21.08 27.77
C GLN A 24 16.32 -20.34 27.37
N ALA A 25 15.38 -20.20 28.30
CA ALA A 25 14.13 -19.48 28.07
C ALA A 25 14.37 -17.99 27.70
N GLU A 26 15.35 -17.35 28.33
CA GLU A 26 15.75 -15.98 28.01
C GLU A 26 16.44 -15.90 26.65
N ALA A 27 17.39 -16.79 26.37
CA ALA A 27 18.09 -16.84 25.09
C ALA A 27 17.15 -17.13 23.90
N GLU A 28 16.18 -18.04 24.06
CA GLU A 28 15.18 -18.32 23.02
C GLU A 28 14.26 -17.12 22.78
N ALA A 29 13.85 -16.43 23.84
CA ALA A 29 13.00 -15.25 23.74
C ALA A 29 13.73 -14.12 23.01
N GLU A 30 15.01 -13.89 23.32
CA GLU A 30 15.86 -12.89 22.69
C GLU A 30 16.10 -13.20 21.21
N ALA A 31 16.52 -14.43 20.90
CA ALA A 31 16.73 -14.86 19.51
C ALA A 31 15.46 -14.74 18.66
N LEU A 32 14.30 -15.09 19.23
CA LEU A 32 13.03 -14.94 18.53
C LEU A 32 12.65 -13.46 18.34
N ALA A 33 12.91 -12.60 19.32
CA ALA A 33 12.68 -11.17 19.21
C ALA A 33 13.53 -10.54 18.08
N GLU A 34 14.81 -10.90 17.98
CA GLU A 34 15.71 -10.44 16.92
C GLU A 34 15.20 -10.84 15.53
N VAL A 35 14.81 -12.12 15.36
CA VAL A 35 14.28 -12.62 14.09
C VAL A 35 12.99 -11.89 13.71
N LEU A 36 12.09 -11.65 14.69
CA LEU A 36 10.87 -10.90 14.44
C LEU A 36 11.18 -9.45 14.08
N GLU A 37 12.11 -8.77 14.75
CA GLU A 37 12.49 -7.40 14.42
C GLU A 37 13.02 -7.27 12.99
N VAL A 38 13.91 -8.18 12.58
CA VAL A 38 14.47 -8.23 11.22
C VAL A 38 13.37 -8.47 10.18
N ASN A 39 12.50 -9.45 10.41
CA ASN A 39 11.44 -9.79 9.46
C ASN A 39 10.32 -8.75 9.42
N LEU A 40 10.08 -8.02 10.52
CA LEU A 40 8.99 -7.05 10.62
C LEU A 40 9.36 -5.67 10.07
N LYS A 41 10.66 -5.40 9.85
CA LYS A 41 11.17 -4.09 9.41
C LYS A 41 10.66 -3.65 8.04
N ASP A 42 10.50 -4.58 7.10
CA ASP A 42 10.23 -4.27 5.69
C ASP A 42 8.79 -4.61 5.25
N LEU A 43 7.85 -4.83 6.19
CA LEU A 43 6.47 -5.08 5.81
C LEU A 43 5.75 -3.80 5.37
N VAL A 44 5.09 -3.92 4.21
CA VAL A 44 4.11 -2.93 3.74
C VAL A 44 2.91 -2.92 4.68
N THR A 45 2.58 -1.74 5.21
CA THR A 45 1.41 -1.56 6.06
C THR A 45 0.15 -1.28 5.24
N LYS A 46 -1.02 -1.44 5.87
CA LYS A 46 -2.31 -1.03 5.25
C LYS A 46 -2.34 0.46 4.90
N GLU A 47 -1.63 1.28 5.67
CA GLU A 47 -1.53 2.72 5.45
C GLU A 47 -0.66 3.01 4.21
N ASP A 48 0.47 2.32 4.05
CA ASP A 48 1.30 2.40 2.84
C ASP A 48 0.50 2.03 1.60
N LEU A 49 -0.22 0.91 1.64
CA LEU A 49 -1.07 0.49 0.53
C LEU A 49 -2.23 1.48 0.28
N GLY A 50 -2.82 2.03 1.33
CA GLY A 50 -3.87 3.04 1.24
C GLY A 50 -3.40 4.29 0.49
N ARG A 51 -2.19 4.77 0.78
CA ARG A 51 -1.57 5.90 0.08
C ARG A 51 -1.34 5.60 -1.40
N GLU A 52 -0.78 4.45 -1.73
CA GLU A 52 -0.55 4.06 -3.13
C GLU A 52 -1.86 3.91 -3.92
N VAL A 53 -2.91 3.35 -3.29
CA VAL A 53 -4.25 3.25 -3.91
C VAL A 53 -4.85 4.64 -4.14
N GLU A 54 -4.67 5.57 -3.23
CA GLU A 54 -5.16 6.95 -3.39
C GLU A 54 -4.45 7.68 -4.54
N LEU A 55 -3.12 7.54 -4.64
CA LEU A 55 -2.33 8.07 -5.74
C LEU A 55 -2.80 7.49 -7.08
N LEU A 56 -2.94 6.15 -7.16
CA LEU A 56 -3.42 5.49 -8.38
C LEU A 56 -4.82 5.99 -8.78
N ARG A 57 -5.74 6.16 -7.82
CA ARG A 57 -7.07 6.70 -8.07
C ARG A 57 -7.02 8.14 -8.58
N ARG A 58 -6.08 8.96 -8.11
CA ARG A 58 -5.89 10.32 -8.62
C ARG A 58 -5.41 10.30 -10.06
N ASP A 59 -4.38 9.51 -10.35
CA ASP A 59 -3.79 9.41 -11.69
C ASP A 59 -4.82 8.88 -12.71
N MET A 60 -5.66 7.91 -12.30
CA MET A 60 -6.77 7.44 -13.12
C MET A 60 -7.78 8.56 -13.46
N ARG A 61 -8.17 9.38 -12.48
CA ARG A 61 -9.09 10.52 -12.71
C ARG A 61 -8.47 11.57 -13.64
N GLU A 62 -7.19 11.87 -13.46
CA GLU A 62 -6.48 12.82 -14.33
C GLU A 62 -6.41 12.30 -15.77
N MET A 63 -6.14 11.00 -15.94
CA MET A 63 -6.14 10.36 -17.25
C MET A 63 -7.53 10.40 -17.90
N GLU A 64 -8.59 10.10 -17.15
CA GLU A 64 -9.98 10.18 -17.62
C GLU A 64 -10.31 11.60 -18.09
N GLN A 65 -10.00 12.63 -17.29
CA GLN A 65 -10.24 14.03 -17.65
C GLN A 65 -9.49 14.43 -18.93
N ARG A 66 -8.21 14.07 -19.04
CA ARG A 66 -7.42 14.39 -20.24
C ARG A 66 -7.99 13.70 -21.48
N MET A 67 -8.47 12.47 -21.35
CA MET A 67 -9.14 11.76 -22.45
C MET A 67 -10.46 12.42 -22.84
N VAL A 68 -11.30 12.79 -21.87
CA VAL A 68 -12.55 13.51 -22.12
C VAL A 68 -12.29 14.83 -22.85
N ILE A 69 -11.29 15.61 -22.41
CA ILE A 69 -10.92 16.88 -23.07
C ILE A 69 -10.43 16.65 -24.50
N LYS A 70 -9.53 15.69 -24.71
CA LYS A 70 -8.99 15.38 -26.05
C LYS A 70 -10.06 14.90 -27.01
N LEU A 71 -10.91 13.97 -26.57
CA LEU A 71 -12.00 13.43 -27.37
C LEU A 71 -13.07 14.49 -27.63
N GLY A 72 -13.44 15.29 -26.62
CA GLY A 72 -14.35 16.41 -26.78
C GLY A 72 -13.85 17.45 -27.79
N GLY A 73 -12.56 17.82 -27.71
CA GLY A 73 -11.93 18.71 -28.68
C GLY A 73 -11.95 18.15 -30.11
N LEU A 74 -11.61 16.86 -30.28
CA LEU A 74 -11.69 16.18 -31.57
C LEU A 74 -13.12 16.19 -32.13
N MET A 75 -14.12 15.95 -31.29
CA MET A 75 -15.54 15.97 -31.68
C MET A 75 -15.99 17.36 -32.12
N VAL A 76 -15.61 18.42 -31.41
CA VAL A 76 -15.93 19.80 -31.81
C VAL A 76 -15.32 20.13 -33.17
N VAL A 77 -14.05 19.74 -33.40
CA VAL A 77 -13.38 19.93 -34.69
C VAL A 77 -14.10 19.14 -35.80
N ALA A 78 -14.40 17.86 -35.57
CA ALA A 78 -15.06 17.00 -36.55
C ALA A 78 -16.46 17.52 -36.91
N VAL A 79 -17.28 17.86 -35.91
CA VAL A 79 -18.63 18.41 -36.11
C VAL A 79 -18.56 19.77 -36.82
N GLY A 80 -17.63 20.65 -36.44
CA GLY A 80 -17.43 21.93 -37.10
C GLY A 80 -17.02 21.80 -38.58
N ALA A 81 -16.12 20.86 -38.88
CA ALA A 81 -15.73 20.55 -40.26
C ALA A 81 -16.91 20.03 -41.08
N VAL A 82 -17.71 19.11 -40.54
CA VAL A 82 -18.92 18.61 -41.24
C VAL A 82 -19.93 19.73 -41.47
N ALA A 83 -20.21 20.56 -40.46
CA ALA A 83 -21.17 21.66 -40.57
C ALA A 83 -20.75 22.71 -41.63
N THR A 84 -19.46 23.03 -41.71
CA THR A 84 -18.94 23.95 -42.74
C THR A 84 -19.03 23.35 -44.15
N LEU A 85 -18.73 22.05 -44.32
CA LEU A 85 -18.89 21.36 -45.60
C LEU A 85 -20.35 21.32 -46.07
N VAL A 86 -21.29 20.99 -45.17
CA VAL A 86 -22.74 20.95 -45.50
C VAL A 86 -23.27 22.31 -45.92
N LYS A 87 -22.74 23.41 -45.36
CA LYS A 87 -23.16 24.77 -45.72
C LYS A 87 -22.60 25.25 -47.06
N LEU A 88 -21.53 24.64 -47.55
CA LEU A 88 -20.85 25.02 -48.80
C LEU A 88 -21.34 24.22 -50.03
N LEU A 89 -21.97 23.05 -49.81
CA LEU A 89 -22.65 22.26 -50.83
C LEU A 89 -24.10 22.73 -51.02
#